data_AF-A0A917NEV7-F1
#
_entry.id   AF-A0A917NEV7-F1
#
_cell.length_a   1.000
_cell.length_b   1.000
_cell.length_c   1.000
_cell.angle_alpha   90.00
_cell.angle_beta   90.00
_cell.angle_gamma   90.00
#
_symmetry.space_group_name_H-M   'P 1'
#
loop_
_entity.id
_entity.type
_entity.pdbx_description
1 polymer ?
#
loop_
_entity_poly.entity_id
_entity_poly.type
_entity_poly.pdbx_seq_one_letter_code
_entity_poly.pdbx_strand_id
1 'polypeptide(L)' 'MDVGFFYGIVRFVKLLLAMAICLLFLRAIFWPTPLDLIVLLLLFIVFAAMFIGAP' A
#
# COMPACT_ATOMS: atom_id res chain seq x y z
N MET A 1 -23.53 -5.97 -9.39
CA MET A 1 -22.59 -4.93 -8.92
C MET A 1 -21.92 -4.37 -10.16
N ASP A 2 -22.13 -3.09 -10.43
CA ASP A 2 -21.61 -2.42 -11.62
C ASP A 2 -20.08 -2.43 -11.60
N VAL A 3 -19.46 -2.76 -12.74
CA VAL A 3 -18.00 -2.86 -12.90
C VAL A 3 -17.28 -1.58 -12.42
N GLY A 4 -17.94 -0.43 -12.54
CA GLY A 4 -17.44 0.86 -12.03
C GLY A 4 -17.33 0.94 -10.50
N PHE A 5 -18.23 0.30 -9.75
CA PHE A 5 -18.15 0.27 -8.27
C PHE A 5 -16.94 -0.53 -7.79
N PHE A 6 -16.69 -1.69 -8.41
CA PHE A 6 -15.53 -2.52 -8.09
C PHE A 6 -14.21 -1.79 -8.40
N TYR A 7 -14.13 -1.13 -9.56
CA TYR A 7 -12.96 -0.31 -9.91
C TYR A 7 -12.73 0.86 -8.95
N GLY A 8 -13.81 1.52 -8.51
CA GLY A 8 -13.76 2.57 -7.50
C GLY A 8 -13.18 2.09 -6.16
N ILE A 9 -13.63 0.92 -5.69
CA ILE A 9 -13.10 0.30 -4.47
C ILE A 9 -11.63 -0.05 -4.61
N VAL A 10 -11.23 -0.70 -5.72
CA VAL A 10 -9.82 -1.07 -5.96
C VAL A 10 -8.93 0.17 -5.94
N ARG A 11 -9.35 1.27 -6.56
CA ARG A 11 -8.63 2.54 -6.54
C ARG A 11 -8.54 3.13 -5.13
N PHE A 12 -9.61 3.07 -4.35
CA PHE A 12 -9.60 3.52 -2.96
C PHE A 12 -8.63 2.70 -2.09
N VAL A 13 -8.61 1.37 -2.25
CA VAL A 13 -7.68 0.49 -1.54
C VAL A 13 -6.23 0.80 -1.91
N LYS A 14 -5.93 1.06 -3.20
CA LYS A 14 -4.58 1.49 -3.63
C LYS A 14 -4.13 2.78 -2.94
N LEU A 15 -5.02 3.77 -2.82
CA LEU A 15 -4.73 5.04 -2.13
C LEU A 15 -4.48 4.83 -0.64
N LEU A 16 -5.31 4.01 0.01
CA LEU A 16 -5.18 3.71 1.43
C LEU A 16 -3.88 2.94 1.73
N LEU A 17 -3.51 2.01 0.85
CA LEU A 17 -2.24 1.28 0.92
C LEU A 17 -1.03 2.22 0.74
N ALA A 18 -1.08 3.13 -0.23
CA ALA A 18 -0.03 4.13 -0.42
C ALA A 18 0.11 5.05 0.80
N MET A 19 -1.00 5.46 1.41
CA MET A 19 -1.01 6.28 2.62
C MET A 19 -0.41 5.52 3.82
N ALA A 20 -0.74 4.24 3.98
CA ALA A 20 -0.16 3.39 5.02
C ALA A 20 1.36 3.25 4.86
N ILE A 21 1.86 3.02 3.63
CA ILE A 21 3.30 2.97 3.34
C ILE A 21 3.96 4.30 3.69
N CYS A 22 3.35 5.43 3.30
CA CYS A 22 3.91 6.75 3.56
C CYS A 22 4.01 7.06 5.07
N LEU A 23 2.98 6.74 5.85
CA LEU A 23 2.99 6.91 7.31
C LEU A 23 4.03 6.01 7.98
N LEU A 24 4.14 4.76 7.54
CA LEU A 24 5.12 3.82 8.08
C LEU A 24 6.55 4.23 7.72
N PHE A 25 6.75 4.76 6.51
CA PHE A 25 8.03 5.33 6.06
C PHE A 25 8.43 6.53 6.91
N LEU A 26 7.49 7.45 7.15
CA LEU A 26 7.72 8.60 8.02
C LEU A 26 8.09 8.16 9.44
N ARG A 27 7.37 7.18 10.00
CA ARG A 27 7.70 6.59 11.29
C ARG A 27 9.10 5.97 11.30
N ALA A 28 9.46 5.21 10.27
CA ALA A 28 10.75 4.55 10.16
C ALA A 28 11.93 5.55 10.09
N ILE A 29 11.70 6.77 9.56
CA ILE A 29 12.70 7.85 9.59
C ILE A 29 12.95 8.35 11.02
N PHE A 30 11.88 8.57 11.80
CA PHE A 30 12.00 9.12 13.15
C PHE A 30 12.39 8.07 14.20
N TRP A 31 11.95 6.83 14.03
CA TRP A 31 12.22 5.74 14.96
C TRP A 31 12.40 4.41 14.22
N PRO A 32 13.57 4.19 13.60
CA PRO A 32 13.80 3.00 12.80
C PRO A 32 13.81 1.76 13.68
N THR A 33 12.80 0.90 13.51
CA THR A 33 12.83 -0.47 14.03
C THR A 33 13.01 -1.47 12.88
N PRO A 34 13.68 -2.61 13.11
CA PRO A 34 13.82 -3.65 12.08
C PRO A 34 12.47 -4.16 11.58
N LEU A 35 11.47 -4.20 12.47
CA LEU A 35 10.10 -4.60 12.16
C LEU A 35 9.43 -3.63 11.19
N ASP A 36 9.63 -2.31 11.35
CA ASP A 36 9.07 -1.32 10.44
C ASP A 36 9.61 -1.49 9.02
N LEU A 37 10.90 -1.80 8.85
CA LEU A 37 11.49 -2.06 7.53
C LEU A 37 10.91 -3.33 6.87
N ILE A 38 10.69 -4.40 7.64
CA ILE A 38 10.09 -5.64 7.14
C ILE A 38 8.64 -5.39 6.70
N VAL A 39 7.86 -4.67 7.51
CA VAL A 39 6.47 -4.34 7.19
C VAL A 39 6.40 -3.41 5.98
N LEU A 40 7.31 -2.42 5.88
CA LEU A 40 7.41 -1.53 4.73
C LEU A 40 7.69 -2.31 3.44
N LEU A 41 8.65 -3.25 3.49
CA LEU A 41 8.98 -4.13 2.37
C LEU A 41 7.77 -4.97 1.95
N LEU A 42 7.07 -5.58 2.91
CA LEU A 42 5.88 -6.39 2.65
C LEU A 42 4.77 -5.57 2.00
N LEU A 43 4.46 -4.39 2.53
CA LEU A 43 3.46 -3.49 1.96
C LEU A 43 3.86 -3.00 0.57
N PHE A 44 5.15 -2.75 0.33
CA PHE A 44 5.65 -2.37 -0.98
C PHE A 44 5.48 -3.50 -2.02
N ILE A 45 5.73 -4.76 -1.64
CA ILE A 45 5.49 -5.92 -2.51
C ILE A 45 3.99 -6.04 -2.84
N VAL A 46 3.11 -5.91 -1.85
CA VAL A 46 1.66 -5.93 -2.06
C VAL A 46 1.23 -4.79 -2.99
N PHE A 47 1.78 -3.59 -2.80
CA PHE A 47 1.53 -2.45 -3.68
C PHE A 47 1.96 -2.76 -5.12
N ALA A 48 3.18 -3.24 -5.33
CA ALA A 48 3.69 -3.61 -6.66
C ALA A 48 2.84 -4.70 -7.33
N ALA A 49 2.46 -5.76 -6.59
CA ALA A 49 1.60 -6.82 -7.09
C ALA A 49 0.21 -6.30 -7.54
N MET A 50 -0.32 -5.29 -6.85
CA MET A 50 -1.60 -4.66 -7.19
C MET A 50 -1.55 -3.80 -8.47
N PHE A 51 -0.35 -3.42 -8.93
CA PHE A 51 -0.13 -2.79 -10.23
C PHE A 51 0.12 -3.81 -11.34
N ILE A 52 0.74 -4.95 -11.05
CA ILE A 52 0.97 -6.02 -12.04
C ILE A 52 -0.36 -6.70 -12.44
N GLY A 53 -1.31 -6.82 -11.51
CA GLY A 53 -2.62 -7.43 -11.77
C GLY A 53 -3.72 -6.48 -12.25
N ALA A 54 -3.43 -5.19 -12.44
CA ALA A 54 -4.41 -4.20 -12.90
C ALA A 54 -4.07 -3.74 -14.33
N PRO A 55 -4.99 -3.85 -15.31
CA PRO A 55 -4.84 -3.16 -16.59
C PRO A 55 -4.92 -1.64 -16.44
#